data_AF-A0A9N9HW87-F1
#
_entry.id   AF-A0A9N9HW87-F1
#
_cell.length_a   1.000
_cell.length_b   1.000
_cell.length_c   1.000
_cell.angle_alpha   90.00
_cell.angle_beta   90.00
_cell.angle_gamma   90.00
#
_symmetry.space_group_name_H-M   'P 1'
#
loop_
_entity.id
_entity.type
_entity.pdbx_description
1 polymer ?
#
loop_
_entity_poly.entity_id
_entity_poly.type
_entity_poly.pdbx_seq_one_letter_code
_entity_poly.pdbx_strand_id
1 'polypeptide(L)'
;MSNIYEVIDGFGIEETQKNKLIVCLMKNREVREELFLALQSLQTKESKMSLLKDFISDEHQGQRPLSPSAESSRYKRTKMLAEDWEKDTRKITLFARTAIDLDLNKEVIIVPPLPGTESETHIYKHHCYDYFKKIILESKKHKRFCITGNPGTGKTFFGRYIMSVLLKEGSELLVDDASYPHLYLITRDEMNDFDVEWVQNEDYGRVAGRDNVWCIIDGKPPRVNHDFDTGKLIMVSSPKELNIKNFCKPVNITIKVYMQIWSEAELEEYRSLIYPEFSKDNLHESYQLCGGIPRIIFKYTLDEIDDMITASVDNINTRLFRYIGTVSEGDVYSHNLVHIHTNEKQINVIINERTFFRLPYTSCELKFASTIIASVSLLGSVRGY
;
A
#
# COMPACT_ATOMS: atom_id res chain seq x y z
N MET A 1 -9.05 24.09 -11.63
CA MET A 1 -8.13 25.21 -11.94
C MET A 1 -6.99 24.67 -12.81
N SER A 2 -6.44 25.44 -13.76
CA SER A 2 -5.35 24.91 -14.60
C SER A 2 -4.08 24.73 -13.79
N ASN A 3 -3.60 23.48 -13.73
CA ASN A 3 -2.31 23.12 -13.14
C ASN A 3 -1.19 23.87 -13.90
N ILE A 4 -0.11 24.29 -13.22
CA ILE A 4 1.04 24.94 -13.87
C ILE A 4 1.53 24.13 -15.08
N TYR A 5 1.42 22.79 -15.01
CA TYR A 5 1.78 21.90 -16.12
C TYR A 5 0.83 22.04 -17.33
N GLU A 6 -0.48 22.19 -17.14
CA GLU A 6 -1.42 22.50 -18.25
C GLU A 6 -1.15 23.88 -18.86
N VAL A 7 -0.77 24.84 -18.01
CA VAL A 7 -0.39 26.19 -18.44
C VAL A 7 0.88 26.14 -19.29
N ILE A 8 1.88 25.36 -18.88
CA ILE A 8 3.11 25.11 -19.65
C ILE A 8 2.80 24.40 -20.98
N ASP A 9 1.93 23.40 -20.98
CA ASP A 9 1.50 22.66 -22.17
C ASP A 9 0.81 23.55 -23.22
N GLY A 10 0.11 24.60 -22.79
CA GLY A 10 -0.52 25.59 -23.67
C GLY A 10 0.46 26.56 -24.34
N PHE A 11 1.71 26.62 -23.90
CA PHE A 11 2.77 27.39 -24.55
C PHE A 11 3.56 26.45 -25.46
N GLY A 12 3.69 26.80 -26.75
CA GLY A 12 4.43 26.01 -27.75
C GLY A 12 5.95 26.04 -27.52
N ILE A 13 6.37 25.66 -26.33
CA ILE A 13 7.75 25.53 -25.86
C ILE A 13 8.29 24.23 -26.43
N GLU A 14 9.59 24.23 -26.75
CA GLU A 14 10.24 23.02 -27.22
C GLU A 14 10.14 21.92 -26.15
N GLU A 15 9.81 20.71 -26.57
CA GLU A 15 9.59 19.57 -25.67
C GLU A 15 10.77 19.33 -24.72
N THR A 16 11.99 19.63 -25.16
CA THR A 16 13.22 19.53 -24.35
C THR A 16 13.28 20.54 -23.20
N GLN A 17 12.82 21.76 -23.44
CA GLN A 17 12.73 22.85 -22.47
C GLN A 17 11.60 22.61 -21.47
N LYS A 18 10.46 22.14 -21.97
CA LYS A 18 9.29 21.75 -21.18
C LYS A 18 9.65 20.70 -20.12
N ASN A 19 10.34 19.64 -20.53
CA ASN A 19 10.75 18.56 -19.62
C ASN A 19 11.74 19.02 -18.55
N LYS A 20 12.66 19.94 -18.87
CA LYS A 20 13.57 20.55 -17.87
C LYS A 20 12.78 21.34 -16.83
N LEU A 21 11.83 22.14 -17.30
CA LEU A 21 10.98 22.96 -16.45
C LEU A 21 10.14 22.09 -15.50
N ILE A 22 9.53 21.02 -16.03
CA ILE A 22 8.77 20.05 -15.22
C ILE A 22 9.63 19.46 -14.10
N VAL A 23 10.85 19.02 -14.41
CA VAL A 23 11.76 18.45 -13.39
C VAL A 23 12.24 19.47 -12.37
N CYS A 24 12.51 20.71 -12.78
CA CYS A 24 12.86 21.80 -11.87
C CYS A 24 11.70 22.06 -10.89
N LEU A 25 10.49 22.23 -11.42
CA LEU A 25 9.27 22.48 -10.64
C LEU A 25 8.87 21.29 -9.77
N MET A 26 9.19 20.06 -10.18
CA MET A 26 9.01 18.87 -9.36
C MET A 26 9.89 18.88 -8.10
N LYS A 27 11.11 19.43 -8.19
CA LYS A 27 12.09 19.43 -7.10
C LYS A 27 11.93 20.55 -6.10
N ASN A 28 11.26 21.64 -6.48
CA ASN A 28 11.17 22.83 -5.65
C ASN A 28 9.74 23.40 -5.68
N ARG A 29 9.01 23.13 -4.59
CA ARG A 29 7.61 23.56 -4.43
C ARG A 29 7.48 25.09 -4.36
N GLU A 30 8.35 25.78 -3.64
CA GLU A 30 8.31 27.25 -3.52
C GLU A 30 8.50 27.88 -4.89
N VAL A 31 9.49 27.41 -5.65
CA VAL A 31 9.74 27.87 -7.02
C VAL A 31 8.57 27.55 -7.96
N ARG A 32 7.89 26.41 -7.76
CA ARG A 32 6.67 26.06 -8.51
C ARG A 32 5.53 27.02 -8.21
N GLU A 33 5.30 27.34 -6.94
CA GLU A 33 4.24 28.28 -6.50
C GLU A 33 4.56 29.71 -6.96
N GLU A 34 5.80 30.17 -6.81
CA GLU A 34 6.26 31.48 -7.28
C GLU A 34 6.14 31.64 -8.80
N LEU A 35 6.60 30.64 -9.56
CA LEU A 35 6.49 30.65 -11.01
C LEU A 35 5.02 30.62 -11.46
N PHE A 36 4.17 29.86 -10.78
CA PHE A 36 2.74 29.81 -11.09
C PHE A 36 2.07 31.18 -10.86
N LEU A 37 2.33 31.81 -9.71
CA LEU A 37 1.82 33.15 -9.39
C LEU A 37 2.32 34.20 -10.39
N ALA A 38 3.61 34.14 -10.75
CA ALA A 38 4.19 35.01 -11.76
C ALA A 38 3.52 34.83 -13.13
N LEU A 39 3.26 33.59 -13.55
CA LEU A 39 2.55 33.29 -14.80
C LEU A 39 1.09 33.73 -14.81
N GLN A 40 0.41 33.72 -13.66
CA GLN A 40 -0.95 34.24 -13.53
C GLN A 40 -0.99 35.76 -13.61
N SER A 41 0.03 36.45 -13.10
CA SER A 41 0.12 37.92 -13.09
C SER A 41 0.30 38.54 -14.48
N LEU A 42 0.80 37.76 -15.45
CA LEU A 42 1.06 38.20 -16.82
C LEU A 42 -0.18 38.04 -17.71
N GLN A 43 -0.46 39.03 -18.56
CA GLN A 43 -1.67 39.02 -19.41
C GLN A 43 -1.45 38.44 -20.81
N THR A 44 -0.25 38.56 -21.37
CA THR A 44 0.02 38.14 -22.76
C THR A 44 0.75 36.81 -22.81
N LYS A 45 0.48 36.05 -23.88
CA LYS A 45 1.17 34.77 -24.16
C LYS A 45 2.68 34.96 -24.32
N GLU A 46 3.10 36.06 -24.95
CA GLU A 46 4.51 36.38 -25.19
C GLU A 46 5.28 36.66 -23.89
N SER A 47 4.70 37.42 -22.96
CA SER A 47 5.35 37.70 -21.68
C SER A 47 5.49 36.44 -20.81
N LYS A 48 4.48 35.56 -20.82
CA LYS A 48 4.55 34.25 -20.14
C LYS A 48 5.64 33.36 -20.75
N MET A 49 5.76 33.36 -22.08
CA MET A 49 6.83 32.62 -22.77
C MET A 49 8.22 33.20 -22.49
N SER A 50 8.36 34.53 -22.39
CA SER A 50 9.64 35.15 -22.02
C SER A 50 10.06 34.72 -20.62
N LEU A 51 9.16 34.83 -19.64
CA LEU A 51 9.41 34.43 -18.26
C LEU A 51 9.85 32.96 -18.17
N LEU A 52 9.17 32.06 -18.88
CA LEU A 52 9.53 30.64 -18.90
C LEU A 52 10.91 30.40 -19.53
N LYS A 53 11.27 31.13 -20.58
CA LYS A 53 12.59 31.03 -21.21
C LYS A 53 13.70 31.58 -20.31
N ASP A 54 13.46 32.74 -19.70
CA ASP A 54 14.41 33.38 -18.77
C ASP A 54 14.67 32.47 -17.56
N PHE A 55 13.60 31.88 -17.02
CA PHE A 55 13.68 30.91 -15.94
C PHE A 55 14.52 29.66 -16.30
N ILE A 56 14.41 29.15 -17.54
CA ILE A 56 15.23 28.04 -18.02
C ILE A 56 16.70 28.47 -18.22
N SER A 57 16.93 29.70 -18.67
CA SER A 57 18.26 30.24 -18.94
C SER A 57 19.07 30.53 -17.67
N ASP A 58 18.43 30.93 -16.56
CA ASP A 58 19.12 31.20 -15.29
C ASP A 58 19.66 29.92 -14.62
N GLU A 59 18.96 28.78 -14.71
CA GLU A 59 19.48 27.49 -14.20
C GLU A 59 20.75 27.02 -14.93
N HIS A 60 20.97 27.46 -16.18
CA HIS A 60 22.12 27.05 -16.98
C HIS A 60 23.44 27.72 -16.58
N GLN A 61 23.41 28.79 -15.76
CA GLN A 61 24.65 29.46 -15.33
C GLN A 61 25.39 28.73 -14.19
N GLY A 62 24.79 27.68 -13.59
CA GLY A 62 25.37 26.94 -12.46
C GLY A 62 25.99 25.57 -12.78
N GLN A 63 25.88 25.03 -14.00
CA GLN A 63 26.36 23.67 -14.32
C GLN A 63 27.39 23.69 -15.47
N ARG A 64 28.60 23.15 -15.21
CA ARG A 64 29.61 22.89 -16.25
C ARG A 64 29.01 22.03 -17.37
N PRO A 65 29.36 22.26 -18.66
CA PRO A 65 28.83 21.45 -19.76
C PRO A 65 29.23 19.98 -19.55
N LEU A 66 28.24 19.09 -19.56
CA LEU A 66 28.46 17.65 -19.55
C LEU A 66 28.67 17.16 -20.99
N SER A 67 29.30 16.00 -21.14
CA SER A 67 29.53 15.43 -22.48
C SER A 67 28.20 15.16 -23.22
N PRO A 68 28.17 15.23 -24.56
CA PRO A 68 26.95 15.03 -25.36
C PRO A 68 26.24 13.68 -25.11
N SER A 69 27.00 12.64 -24.73
CA SER A 69 26.47 11.33 -24.35
C SER A 69 25.79 11.33 -22.97
N ALA A 70 26.29 12.13 -22.04
CA ALA A 70 25.69 12.34 -20.72
C ALA A 70 24.42 13.20 -20.83
N GLU A 71 24.37 14.16 -21.75
CA GLU A 71 23.16 14.97 -21.99
C GLU A 71 22.03 14.17 -22.64
N SER A 72 22.33 13.33 -23.64
CA SER A 72 21.34 12.46 -24.29
C SER A 72 20.75 11.41 -23.32
N SER A 73 21.58 10.82 -22.45
CA SER A 73 21.14 9.87 -21.43
C SER A 73 20.36 10.54 -20.30
N ARG A 74 20.78 11.73 -19.85
CA ARG A 74 20.03 12.54 -18.88
C ARG A 74 18.69 13.00 -19.44
N TYR A 75 18.64 13.41 -20.71
CA TYR A 75 17.41 13.77 -21.41
C TYR A 75 16.41 12.61 -21.48
N LYS A 76 16.86 11.42 -21.90
CA LYS A 76 16.02 10.22 -21.92
C LYS A 76 15.46 9.88 -20.52
N ARG A 77 16.31 9.98 -19.49
CA ARG A 77 15.92 9.70 -18.09
C ARG A 77 14.90 10.71 -17.56
N THR A 78 15.08 11.99 -17.86
CA THR A 78 14.16 13.07 -17.49
C THR A 78 12.80 12.91 -18.19
N LYS A 79 12.80 12.58 -19.49
CA LYS A 79 11.58 12.34 -20.24
C LYS A 79 10.80 11.11 -19.73
N MET A 80 11.50 10.00 -19.47
CA MET A 80 10.87 8.81 -18.88
C MET A 80 10.23 9.10 -17.52
N LEU A 81 10.90 9.88 -16.65
CA LEU A 81 10.35 10.26 -15.34
C LEU A 81 9.08 11.12 -15.45
N ALA A 82 8.99 11.99 -16.45
CA ALA A 82 7.80 12.81 -16.69
C ALA A 82 6.63 11.97 -17.24
N GLU A 83 6.90 11.06 -18.17
CA GLU A 83 5.91 10.14 -18.76
C GLU A 83 5.37 9.13 -17.72
N ASP A 84 6.23 8.58 -16.89
CA ASP A 84 5.85 7.64 -15.81
C ASP A 84 4.98 8.33 -14.74
N TRP A 85 5.34 9.57 -14.37
CA TRP A 85 4.55 10.41 -13.46
C TRP A 85 3.14 10.66 -14.00
N GLU A 86 3.02 11.07 -15.27
CA GLU A 86 1.72 11.39 -15.85
C GLU A 86 0.83 10.14 -15.95
N LYS A 87 1.42 9.00 -16.30
CA LYS A 87 0.74 7.69 -16.31
C LYS A 87 0.20 7.33 -14.92
N ASP A 88 1.02 7.44 -13.89
CA ASP A 88 0.62 7.09 -12.52
C ASP A 88 -0.43 8.05 -11.97
N THR A 89 -0.27 9.35 -12.22
CA THR A 89 -1.24 10.39 -11.82
C THR A 89 -2.60 10.10 -12.45
N ARG A 90 -2.65 9.79 -13.76
CA ARG A 90 -3.89 9.40 -14.45
C ARG A 90 -4.54 8.15 -13.83
N LYS A 91 -3.75 7.13 -13.49
CA LYS A 91 -4.24 5.91 -12.81
C LYS A 91 -4.86 6.24 -11.45
N ILE A 92 -4.19 7.08 -10.65
CA ILE A 92 -4.66 7.48 -9.31
C ILE A 92 -5.91 8.37 -9.41
N THR A 93 -5.94 9.34 -10.32
CA THR A 93 -7.12 10.20 -10.55
C THR A 93 -8.31 9.36 -11.01
N LEU A 94 -8.10 8.39 -11.91
CA LEU A 94 -9.15 7.46 -12.33
C LEU A 94 -9.68 6.64 -11.14
N PHE A 95 -8.79 6.06 -10.34
CA PHE A 95 -9.17 5.38 -9.10
C PHE A 95 -10.00 6.26 -8.17
N ALA A 96 -9.55 7.50 -7.93
CA ALA A 96 -10.23 8.41 -7.01
C ALA A 96 -11.63 8.76 -7.51
N ARG A 97 -11.79 9.06 -8.80
CA ARG A 97 -13.09 9.32 -9.43
C ARG A 97 -14.01 8.10 -9.33
N THR A 98 -13.52 6.91 -9.69
CA THR A 98 -14.31 5.68 -9.61
C THR A 98 -14.73 5.35 -8.18
N ALA A 99 -13.89 5.60 -7.17
CA ALA A 99 -14.16 5.27 -5.78
C ALA A 99 -15.48 5.86 -5.23
N ILE A 100 -15.93 6.99 -5.77
CA ILE A 100 -17.17 7.66 -5.35
C ILE A 100 -18.42 6.88 -5.76
N ASP A 101 -18.38 6.30 -6.94
CA ASP A 101 -19.50 5.56 -7.52
C ASP A 101 -19.47 4.06 -7.16
N LEU A 102 -18.40 3.58 -6.52
CA LEU A 102 -18.29 2.19 -6.09
C LEU A 102 -19.38 1.83 -5.07
N ASP A 103 -20.06 0.71 -5.34
CA ASP A 103 -20.89 0.03 -4.36
C ASP A 103 -20.02 -0.84 -3.44
N LEU A 104 -19.59 -0.25 -2.33
CA LEU A 104 -18.71 -0.86 -1.33
C LEU A 104 -19.41 -1.92 -0.45
N ASN A 105 -20.70 -2.19 -0.70
CA ASN A 105 -21.45 -3.28 -0.07
C ASN A 105 -21.41 -4.58 -0.87
N LYS A 106 -20.95 -4.53 -2.13
CA LYS A 106 -20.73 -5.74 -2.92
C LYS A 106 -19.64 -6.60 -2.31
N GLU A 107 -19.80 -7.89 -2.52
CA GLU A 107 -18.84 -8.91 -2.12
C GLU A 107 -17.55 -8.82 -2.95
N VAL A 108 -17.67 -8.54 -4.25
CA VAL A 108 -16.55 -8.25 -5.13
C VAL A 108 -16.63 -6.81 -5.62
N ILE A 109 -15.56 -6.06 -5.39
CA ILE A 109 -15.41 -4.66 -5.79
C ILE A 109 -14.34 -4.58 -6.86
N ILE A 110 -14.65 -3.98 -8.00
CA ILE A 110 -13.72 -3.81 -9.11
C ILE A 110 -13.16 -2.40 -9.03
N VAL A 111 -11.84 -2.28 -8.90
CA VAL A 111 -11.14 -0.99 -8.91
C VAL A 111 -10.26 -0.88 -10.14
N PRO A 112 -10.13 0.32 -10.74
CA PRO A 112 -9.28 0.52 -11.91
C PRO A 112 -7.80 0.26 -11.58
N PRO A 113 -6.93 0.13 -12.61
CA PRO A 113 -5.50 -0.04 -12.40
C PRO A 113 -4.91 1.10 -11.58
N LEU A 114 -4.13 0.75 -10.57
CA LEU A 114 -3.28 1.65 -9.78
C LEU A 114 -1.81 1.50 -10.21
N PRO A 115 -0.90 2.42 -9.82
CA PRO A 115 0.53 2.25 -10.03
C PRO A 115 1.03 0.86 -9.60
N GLY A 116 1.84 0.24 -10.47
CA GLY A 116 2.30 -1.15 -10.32
C GLY A 116 1.30 -2.24 -10.78
N THR A 117 0.11 -1.88 -11.25
CA THR A 117 -0.86 -2.81 -11.86
C THR A 117 -1.27 -2.36 -13.26
N GLU A 118 -1.46 -3.30 -14.18
CA GLU A 118 -1.85 -2.98 -15.57
C GLU A 118 -3.34 -3.23 -15.86
N SER A 119 -4.00 -4.10 -15.09
CA SER A 119 -5.43 -4.37 -15.20
C SER A 119 -6.20 -3.83 -14.00
N GLU A 120 -7.52 -3.81 -14.13
CA GLU A 120 -8.40 -3.68 -12.97
C GLU A 120 -8.10 -4.75 -11.92
N THR A 121 -8.41 -4.43 -10.67
CA THR A 121 -8.23 -5.33 -9.54
C THR A 121 -9.59 -5.70 -8.98
N HIS A 122 -9.84 -7.00 -8.88
CA HIS A 122 -11.04 -7.54 -8.25
C HIS A 122 -10.75 -7.78 -6.76
N ILE A 123 -11.40 -6.99 -5.90
CA ILE A 123 -11.26 -7.06 -4.45
C ILE A 123 -12.45 -7.86 -3.92
N TYR A 124 -12.21 -9.10 -3.53
CA TYR A 124 -13.15 -9.83 -2.69
C TYR A 124 -13.08 -9.31 -1.26
N LYS A 125 -14.24 -9.00 -0.70
CA LYS A 125 -14.39 -8.41 0.62
C LYS A 125 -14.34 -9.50 1.70
N HIS A 126 -13.11 -9.87 2.07
CA HIS A 126 -12.85 -10.81 3.16
C HIS A 126 -13.60 -10.40 4.43
N HIS A 127 -14.13 -11.37 5.18
CA HIS A 127 -15.10 -11.13 6.27
C HIS A 127 -14.61 -10.14 7.35
N CYS A 128 -13.30 -10.01 7.58
CA CYS A 128 -12.74 -9.09 8.55
C CYS A 128 -12.74 -7.61 8.11
N TYR A 129 -12.98 -7.31 6.82
CA TYR A 129 -12.88 -5.96 6.27
C TYR A 129 -13.88 -4.99 6.91
N ASP A 130 -15.12 -5.43 7.14
CA ASP A 130 -16.13 -4.57 7.76
C ASP A 130 -15.80 -4.23 9.20
N TYR A 131 -15.25 -5.19 9.95
CA TYR A 131 -14.78 -4.91 11.31
C TYR A 131 -13.59 -3.92 11.28
N PHE A 132 -12.62 -4.11 10.39
CA PHE A 132 -11.48 -3.19 10.26
C PHE A 132 -11.91 -1.79 9.85
N LYS A 133 -12.81 -1.67 8.87
CA LYS A 133 -13.42 -0.39 8.49
C LYS A 133 -14.08 0.28 9.69
N LYS A 134 -14.91 -0.47 10.44
CA LYS A 134 -15.62 0.04 11.61
C LYS A 134 -14.65 0.62 12.66
N ILE A 135 -13.64 -0.14 13.07
CA ILE A 135 -12.68 0.33 14.09
C ILE A 135 -11.87 1.54 13.61
N ILE A 136 -11.60 1.65 12.31
CA ILE A 136 -10.86 2.76 11.71
C ILE A 136 -11.69 4.04 11.74
N LEU A 137 -12.93 3.97 11.24
CA LEU A 137 -13.80 5.14 11.10
C LEU A 137 -14.35 5.62 12.44
N GLU A 138 -14.76 4.72 13.33
CA GLU A 138 -15.41 5.06 14.60
C GLU A 138 -14.41 5.44 15.71
N SER A 139 -13.11 5.15 15.53
CA SER A 139 -12.12 5.41 16.57
C SER A 139 -11.82 6.91 16.72
N LYS A 140 -12.20 7.44 17.90
CA LYS A 140 -11.82 8.80 18.36
C LYS A 140 -10.46 8.84 19.04
N LYS A 141 -10.05 7.72 19.66
CA LYS A 141 -8.82 7.62 20.47
C LYS A 141 -7.58 7.30 19.63
N HIS A 142 -7.69 6.31 18.75
CA HIS A 142 -6.56 5.81 17.99
C HIS A 142 -6.37 6.63 16.71
N LYS A 143 -5.11 6.92 16.43
CA LYS A 143 -4.65 7.63 15.22
C LYS A 143 -3.87 6.70 14.28
N ARG A 144 -3.39 5.57 14.78
CA ARG A 144 -2.60 4.60 14.01
C ARG A 144 -3.28 3.25 14.00
N PHE A 145 -3.45 2.68 12.82
CA PHE A 145 -4.08 1.39 12.60
C PHE A 145 -3.08 0.49 11.88
N CYS A 146 -2.60 -0.54 12.55
CA CYS A 146 -1.69 -1.53 11.96
C CYS A 146 -2.49 -2.80 11.65
N ILE A 147 -2.70 -3.07 10.37
CA ILE A 147 -3.31 -4.29 9.87
C ILE A 147 -2.19 -5.20 9.38
N THR A 148 -1.94 -6.28 10.12
CA THR A 148 -0.88 -7.24 9.80
C THR A 148 -1.41 -8.67 9.67
N GLY A 149 -0.59 -9.65 9.32
CA GLY A 149 -1.02 -11.05 9.11
C GLY A 149 -0.25 -11.73 7.98
N ASN A 150 -0.51 -13.02 7.75
CA ASN A 150 0.30 -13.83 6.82
C ASN A 150 0.40 -13.20 5.42
N PRO A 151 1.58 -13.22 4.76
CA PRO A 151 1.70 -12.71 3.40
C PRO A 151 0.67 -13.37 2.47
N GLY A 152 -0.10 -12.58 1.71
CA GLY A 152 -1.06 -13.12 0.73
C GLY A 152 -2.50 -13.28 1.21
N THR A 153 -2.83 -12.85 2.43
CA THR A 153 -4.21 -12.90 2.97
C THR A 153 -5.13 -11.75 2.53
N GLY A 154 -4.64 -10.80 1.73
CA GLY A 154 -5.46 -9.68 1.22
C GLY A 154 -5.25 -8.32 1.88
N LYS A 155 -4.14 -8.09 2.60
CA LYS A 155 -3.86 -6.78 3.25
C LYS A 155 -3.80 -5.60 2.28
N THR A 156 -3.12 -5.77 1.15
CA THR A 156 -3.07 -4.74 0.08
C THR A 156 -4.45 -4.45 -0.50
N PHE A 157 -5.27 -5.48 -0.69
CA PHE A 157 -6.66 -5.31 -1.13
C PHE A 157 -7.50 -4.56 -0.09
N PHE A 158 -7.28 -4.81 1.20
CA PHE A 158 -7.90 -4.00 2.26
C PHE A 158 -7.45 -2.54 2.19
N GLY A 159 -6.16 -2.29 1.94
CA GLY A 159 -5.63 -0.94 1.72
C GLY A 159 -6.38 -0.20 0.60
N ARG A 160 -6.56 -0.84 -0.55
CA ARG A 160 -7.33 -0.27 -1.68
C ARG A 160 -8.82 -0.10 -1.37
N TYR A 161 -9.41 -1.04 -0.64
CA TYR A 161 -10.79 -0.95 -0.16
C TYR A 161 -10.99 0.26 0.76
N ILE A 162 -10.14 0.41 1.79
CA ILE A 162 -10.28 1.51 2.76
C ILE A 162 -9.94 2.86 2.13
N MET A 163 -9.02 2.93 1.16
CA MET A 163 -8.82 4.13 0.33
C MET A 163 -10.14 4.56 -0.34
N SER A 164 -10.86 3.62 -0.93
CA SER A 164 -12.13 3.91 -1.61
C SER A 164 -13.20 4.40 -0.63
N VAL A 165 -13.29 3.78 0.55
CA VAL A 165 -14.17 4.22 1.65
C VAL A 165 -13.85 5.66 2.06
N LEU A 166 -12.58 5.96 2.31
CA LEU A 166 -12.15 7.27 2.83
C LEU A 166 -12.38 8.41 1.83
N LEU A 167 -12.10 8.18 0.54
CA LEU A 167 -12.37 9.16 -0.52
C LEU A 167 -13.88 9.47 -0.63
N LYS A 168 -14.72 8.45 -0.43
CA LYS A 168 -16.18 8.57 -0.44
C LYS A 168 -16.71 9.34 0.77
N GLU A 169 -16.06 9.22 1.93
CA GLU A 169 -16.32 10.03 3.13
C GLU A 169 -15.74 11.46 3.05
N GLY A 170 -15.08 11.83 1.94
CA GLY A 170 -14.53 13.18 1.72
C GLY A 170 -13.15 13.42 2.33
N SER A 171 -12.44 12.36 2.73
CA SER A 171 -11.06 12.46 3.22
C SER A 171 -10.05 12.64 2.08
N GLU A 172 -8.94 13.32 2.38
CA GLU A 172 -7.75 13.36 1.52
C GLU A 172 -6.85 12.16 1.83
N LEU A 173 -6.11 11.66 0.84
CA LEU A 173 -5.25 10.49 0.99
C LEU A 173 -3.80 10.79 0.67
N LEU A 174 -2.89 10.48 1.60
CA LEU A 174 -1.46 10.39 1.32
C LEU A 174 -1.07 8.91 1.16
N VAL A 175 -0.78 8.50 -0.08
CA VAL A 175 -0.47 7.11 -0.42
C VAL A 175 1.04 6.89 -0.41
N ASP A 176 1.49 6.03 0.49
CA ASP A 176 2.87 5.58 0.64
C ASP A 176 2.93 4.06 0.43
N ASP A 177 2.84 3.64 -0.82
CA ASP A 177 2.80 2.23 -1.22
C ASP A 177 4.17 1.80 -1.79
N ALA A 178 4.61 0.58 -1.50
CA ALA A 178 5.85 0.01 -2.02
C ALA A 178 5.84 -0.24 -3.54
N SER A 179 4.67 -0.42 -4.16
CA SER A 179 4.53 -0.57 -5.62
C SER A 179 4.49 0.77 -6.35
N TYR A 180 4.45 1.89 -5.63
CA TYR A 180 4.38 3.23 -6.20
C TYR A 180 5.79 3.83 -6.23
N PRO A 181 6.19 4.47 -7.33
CA PRO A 181 7.53 5.07 -7.41
C PRO A 181 7.68 6.27 -6.46
N HIS A 182 6.57 6.93 -6.12
CA HIS A 182 6.54 8.18 -5.36
C HIS A 182 5.44 8.19 -4.29
N LEU A 183 5.45 9.25 -3.47
CA LEU A 183 4.38 9.58 -2.53
C LEU A 183 3.34 10.42 -3.26
N TYR A 184 2.07 10.00 -3.21
CA TYR A 184 1.00 10.73 -3.89
C TYR A 184 -0.03 11.23 -2.87
N LEU A 185 -0.36 12.51 -2.97
CA LEU A 185 -1.47 13.12 -2.24
C LEU A 185 -2.67 13.25 -3.18
N ILE A 186 -3.81 12.73 -2.74
CA ILE A 186 -5.09 12.82 -3.44
C ILE A 186 -5.96 13.80 -2.65
N THR A 187 -6.31 14.93 -3.27
CA THR A 187 -7.16 15.96 -2.70
C THR A 187 -8.37 16.23 -3.60
N ARG A 188 -9.21 17.17 -3.16
CA ARG A 188 -10.27 17.75 -4.01
C ARG A 188 -10.02 19.22 -4.19
N ASP A 189 -10.24 19.72 -5.39
CA ASP A 189 -10.20 21.14 -5.67
C ASP A 189 -11.51 21.84 -5.26
N GLU A 190 -11.58 23.16 -5.46
CA GLU A 190 -12.77 23.96 -5.13
C GLU A 190 -14.02 23.55 -5.93
N MET A 191 -13.84 22.89 -7.08
CA MET A 191 -14.91 22.35 -7.91
C MET A 191 -15.28 20.91 -7.53
N ASN A 192 -14.70 20.38 -6.45
CA ASN A 192 -14.88 19.04 -5.94
C ASN A 192 -14.34 17.93 -6.88
N ASP A 193 -13.51 18.28 -7.87
CA ASP A 193 -12.80 17.31 -8.71
C ASP A 193 -11.51 16.85 -8.01
N PHE A 194 -11.05 15.65 -8.35
CA PHE A 194 -9.85 15.08 -7.74
C PHE A 194 -8.58 15.65 -8.33
N ASP A 195 -7.69 16.13 -7.46
CA ASP A 195 -6.33 16.49 -7.80
C ASP A 195 -5.34 15.51 -7.18
N VAL A 196 -4.23 15.26 -7.88
CA VAL A 196 -3.21 14.29 -7.48
C VAL A 196 -1.84 14.95 -7.58
N GLU A 197 -1.19 15.09 -6.42
CA GLU A 197 0.10 15.75 -6.29
C GLU A 197 1.20 14.76 -5.87
N TRP A 198 2.39 14.93 -6.42
CA TRP A 198 3.59 14.32 -5.85
C TRP A 198 4.02 15.08 -4.60
N VAL A 199 4.11 14.36 -3.47
CA VAL A 199 4.66 14.88 -2.22
C VAL A 199 6.14 14.53 -2.09
N GLN A 200 6.98 15.53 -1.81
CA GLN A 200 8.39 15.30 -1.51
C GLN A 200 8.57 14.66 -0.12
N ASN A 201 9.65 13.91 0.07
CA ASN A 201 9.87 13.17 1.32
C ASN A 201 9.95 14.12 2.54
N GLU A 202 10.52 15.30 2.35
CA GLU A 202 10.70 16.33 3.37
C GLU A 202 9.34 16.89 3.83
N ASP A 203 8.35 16.87 2.94
CA ASP A 203 7.00 17.37 3.19
C ASP A 203 6.06 16.33 3.79
N TYR A 204 6.48 15.05 3.84
CA TYR A 204 5.65 13.94 4.29
C TYR A 204 5.00 14.23 5.64
N GLY A 205 5.79 14.63 6.64
CA GLY A 205 5.29 14.81 8.01
C GLY A 205 4.27 15.94 8.10
N ARG A 206 4.50 17.03 7.36
CA ARG A 206 3.59 18.17 7.28
C ARG A 206 2.26 17.81 6.62
N VAL A 207 2.28 16.97 5.57
CA VAL A 207 1.07 16.53 4.87
C VAL A 207 0.32 15.46 5.67
N ALA A 208 1.02 14.43 6.14
CA ALA A 208 0.46 13.34 6.92
C ALA A 208 -0.16 13.82 8.25
N GLY A 209 0.31 14.95 8.79
CA GLY A 209 -0.19 15.57 10.00
C GLY A 209 -1.41 16.48 9.83
N ARG A 210 -2.01 16.58 8.64
CA ARG A 210 -3.23 17.39 8.44
C ARG A 210 -4.48 16.66 8.95
N ASP A 211 -5.45 17.41 9.47
CA ASP A 211 -6.65 16.86 10.12
C ASP A 211 -7.54 16.00 9.20
N ASN A 212 -7.64 16.37 7.92
CA ASN A 212 -8.46 15.65 6.93
C ASN A 212 -7.65 14.64 6.08
N VAL A 213 -6.36 14.43 6.39
CA VAL A 213 -5.50 13.52 5.64
C VAL A 213 -5.41 12.18 6.33
N TRP A 214 -5.65 11.12 5.56
CA TRP A 214 -5.32 9.76 5.92
C TRP A 214 -4.09 9.28 5.16
N CYS A 215 -3.06 8.87 5.88
CA CYS A 215 -1.89 8.26 5.27
C CYS A 215 -2.05 6.74 5.19
N ILE A 216 -1.94 6.18 3.99
CA ILE A 216 -2.01 4.74 3.73
C ILE A 216 -0.59 4.24 3.41
N ILE A 217 -0.07 3.34 4.25
CA ILE A 217 1.28 2.78 4.12
C ILE A 217 1.16 1.30 3.77
N ASP A 218 1.62 0.88 2.59
CA ASP A 218 1.62 -0.52 2.17
C ASP A 218 3.04 -1.06 1.96
N GLY A 219 3.33 -2.20 2.58
CA GLY A 219 4.45 -3.06 2.19
C GLY A 219 5.85 -2.58 2.55
N LYS A 220 6.00 -1.39 3.15
CA LYS A 220 7.31 -0.80 3.46
C LYS A 220 7.37 -0.16 4.85
N PRO A 221 8.58 0.05 5.40
CA PRO A 221 8.73 0.74 6.66
C PRO A 221 8.30 2.20 6.53
N PRO A 222 7.79 2.78 7.62
CA PRO A 222 7.41 4.19 7.63
C PRO A 222 8.62 5.10 7.39
N ARG A 223 8.45 6.11 6.53
CA ARG A 223 9.55 6.99 6.07
C ARG A 223 10.10 7.92 7.14
N VAL A 224 9.24 8.36 8.05
CA VAL A 224 9.58 9.30 9.13
C VAL A 224 8.89 8.89 10.41
N ASN A 225 9.30 9.48 11.54
CA ASN A 225 8.56 9.35 12.78
C ASN A 225 7.16 9.96 12.63
N HIS A 226 6.14 9.27 13.15
CA HIS A 226 4.73 9.59 12.92
C HIS A 226 4.04 10.27 14.10
N ASP A 227 4.81 11.03 14.89
CA ASP A 227 4.31 11.71 16.08
C ASP A 227 3.57 12.99 15.66
N PHE A 228 2.44 12.80 14.98
CA PHE A 228 1.53 13.87 14.57
C PHE A 228 0.34 13.95 15.53
N ASP A 229 -0.13 15.16 15.81
CA ASP A 229 -1.21 15.38 16.77
C ASP A 229 -2.59 15.01 16.21
N THR A 230 -2.81 15.19 14.91
CA THR A 230 -4.16 15.13 14.32
C THR A 230 -4.33 14.09 13.23
N GLY A 231 -3.40 14.00 12.29
CA GLY A 231 -3.42 13.08 11.15
C GLY A 231 -3.58 11.60 11.53
N LYS A 232 -4.16 10.81 10.62
CA LYS A 232 -4.44 9.38 10.84
C LYS A 232 -3.65 8.51 9.86
N LEU A 233 -3.18 7.36 10.35
CA LEU A 233 -2.31 6.47 9.60
C LEU A 233 -2.85 5.05 9.60
N ILE A 234 -2.90 4.44 8.43
CA ILE A 234 -3.27 3.04 8.23
C ILE A 234 -2.07 2.36 7.60
N MET A 235 -1.48 1.40 8.30
CA MET A 235 -0.43 0.54 7.79
C MET A 235 -1.00 -0.84 7.48
N VAL A 236 -0.80 -1.29 6.25
CA VAL A 236 -1.05 -2.67 5.83
C VAL A 236 0.30 -3.32 5.54
N SER A 237 0.68 -4.33 6.34
CA SER A 237 2.00 -4.97 6.15
C SER A 237 2.04 -6.39 6.68
N SER A 238 2.86 -7.24 6.08
CA SER A 238 3.22 -8.53 6.68
C SER A 238 3.89 -8.32 8.05
N PRO A 239 3.93 -9.34 8.93
CA PRO A 239 4.48 -9.26 10.29
C PRO A 239 6.01 -9.09 10.34
N LYS A 240 6.60 -8.30 9.43
CA LYS A 240 8.03 -8.01 9.40
C LYS A 240 8.33 -6.94 10.43
N GLU A 241 9.15 -7.28 11.43
CA GLU A 241 9.49 -6.40 12.54
C GLU A 241 10.02 -5.04 12.05
N LEU A 242 10.88 -5.05 11.02
CA LEU A 242 11.41 -3.85 10.37
C LEU A 242 10.32 -2.86 9.93
N ASN A 243 9.16 -3.37 9.49
CA ASN A 243 8.05 -2.54 9.03
C ASN A 243 7.17 -2.08 10.19
N ILE A 244 6.77 -3.02 11.06
CA ILE A 244 5.66 -2.78 12.00
C ILE A 244 6.12 -2.27 13.37
N LYS A 245 7.36 -2.56 13.80
CA LYS A 245 7.80 -2.31 15.18
C LYS A 245 7.72 -0.84 15.54
N ASN A 246 8.35 0.02 14.75
CA ASN A 246 8.38 1.45 15.02
C ASN A 246 7.00 2.09 14.90
N PHE A 247 6.20 1.65 13.93
CA PHE A 247 4.82 2.09 13.78
C PHE A 247 3.97 1.80 15.03
N CYS A 248 4.13 0.59 15.60
CA CYS A 248 3.33 0.13 16.74
C CYS A 248 3.83 0.57 18.12
N LYS A 249 5.00 1.21 18.23
CA LYS A 249 5.58 1.62 19.52
C LYS A 249 4.65 2.51 20.36
N PRO A 250 3.93 3.50 19.80
CA PRO A 250 3.00 4.33 20.59
C PRO A 250 1.68 3.62 20.93
N VAL A 251 1.77 2.65 21.83
CA VAL A 251 0.67 1.72 22.21
C VAL A 251 -0.63 2.40 22.64
N ASN A 252 -0.59 3.66 23.08
CA ASN A 252 -1.77 4.39 23.53
C ASN A 252 -2.64 4.95 22.39
N ILE A 253 -2.04 5.16 21.21
CA ILE A 253 -2.70 5.74 20.03
C ILE A 253 -2.74 4.77 18.84
N THR A 254 -2.13 3.60 18.98
CA THR A 254 -2.08 2.56 17.95
C THR A 254 -3.02 1.41 18.32
N ILE A 255 -3.85 1.00 17.36
CA ILE A 255 -4.50 -0.31 17.38
C ILE A 255 -3.82 -1.23 16.36
N LYS A 256 -3.46 -2.43 16.80
CA LYS A 256 -2.90 -3.47 15.95
C LYS A 256 -3.92 -4.59 15.82
N VAL A 257 -4.26 -4.93 14.59
CA VAL A 257 -5.16 -6.04 14.24
C VAL A 257 -4.49 -6.99 13.27
N TYR A 258 -4.86 -8.27 13.37
CA TYR A 258 -4.36 -9.35 12.55
C TYR A 258 -5.44 -9.78 11.55
N MET A 259 -5.11 -9.76 10.26
CA MET A 259 -5.91 -10.32 9.19
C MET A 259 -5.87 -11.83 9.28
N GLN A 260 -7.05 -12.42 9.46
CA GLN A 260 -7.25 -13.86 9.56
C GLN A 260 -6.90 -14.56 8.23
N ILE A 261 -6.50 -15.82 8.32
CA ILE A 261 -6.40 -16.69 7.14
C ILE A 261 -7.79 -17.06 6.64
N TRP A 262 -7.90 -17.43 5.37
CA TRP A 262 -9.20 -17.69 4.78
C TRP A 262 -9.66 -19.10 5.15
N SER A 263 -10.96 -19.24 5.44
CA SER A 263 -11.53 -20.58 5.55
C SER A 263 -11.67 -21.21 4.17
N GLU A 264 -11.73 -22.54 4.10
CA GLU A 264 -11.99 -23.25 2.85
C GLU A 264 -13.31 -22.84 2.19
N ALA A 265 -14.36 -22.60 2.99
CA ALA A 265 -15.64 -22.11 2.50
C ALA A 265 -15.53 -20.72 1.85
N GLU A 266 -14.79 -19.80 2.46
CA GLU A 266 -14.55 -18.46 1.93
C GLU A 266 -13.69 -18.50 0.66
N LEU A 267 -12.74 -19.44 0.58
CA LEU A 267 -11.95 -19.67 -0.63
C LEU A 267 -12.80 -20.25 -1.78
N GLU A 268 -13.77 -21.12 -1.49
CA GLU A 268 -14.69 -21.67 -2.49
C GLU A 268 -15.64 -20.59 -3.02
N GLU A 269 -16.14 -19.72 -2.14
CA GLU A 269 -16.94 -18.54 -2.52
C GLU A 269 -16.13 -17.62 -3.45
N TYR A 270 -14.91 -17.27 -3.04
CA TYR A 270 -13.95 -16.51 -3.85
C TYR A 270 -13.65 -17.14 -5.21
N ARG A 271 -13.36 -18.45 -5.23
CA ARG A 271 -13.14 -19.23 -6.46
C ARG A 271 -14.35 -19.11 -7.37
N SER A 272 -15.56 -19.28 -6.84
CA SER A 272 -16.78 -19.21 -7.63
C SER A 272 -17.03 -17.85 -8.27
N LEU A 273 -16.61 -16.76 -7.62
CA LEU A 273 -16.84 -15.39 -8.06
C LEU A 273 -15.73 -14.84 -8.95
N ILE A 274 -14.47 -15.20 -8.69
CA ILE A 274 -13.29 -14.57 -9.34
C ILE A 274 -12.55 -15.53 -10.27
N TYR A 275 -12.46 -16.81 -9.92
CA TYR A 275 -11.73 -17.83 -10.70
C TYR A 275 -12.60 -19.08 -10.96
N PRO A 276 -13.76 -18.95 -11.62
CA PRO A 276 -14.71 -20.06 -11.77
C PRO A 276 -14.13 -21.27 -12.51
N GLU A 277 -13.07 -21.06 -13.30
CA GLU A 277 -12.30 -22.08 -14.01
C GLU A 277 -11.36 -22.89 -13.11
N PHE A 278 -10.98 -22.37 -11.93
CA PHE A 278 -10.04 -23.04 -11.04
C PHE A 278 -10.71 -24.24 -10.35
N SER A 279 -10.26 -25.47 -10.58
CA SER A 279 -10.94 -26.69 -10.09
C SER A 279 -11.20 -26.68 -8.57
N LYS A 280 -12.39 -27.15 -8.16
CA LYS A 280 -12.72 -27.35 -6.74
C LYS A 280 -11.83 -28.40 -6.07
N ASP A 281 -11.47 -29.45 -6.79
CA ASP A 281 -10.59 -30.50 -6.27
C ASP A 281 -9.19 -29.93 -6.03
N ASN A 282 -8.67 -29.14 -6.97
CA ASN A 282 -7.38 -28.45 -6.81
C ASN A 282 -7.41 -27.46 -5.64
N LEU A 283 -8.52 -26.77 -5.42
CA LEU A 283 -8.71 -25.88 -4.27
C LEU A 283 -8.62 -26.65 -2.95
N HIS A 284 -9.37 -27.76 -2.85
CA HIS A 284 -9.39 -28.61 -1.67
C HIS A 284 -7.99 -29.16 -1.36
N GLU A 285 -7.32 -29.75 -2.35
CA GLU A 285 -5.98 -30.32 -2.19
C GLU A 285 -4.95 -29.25 -1.81
N SER A 286 -4.99 -28.09 -2.46
CA SER A 286 -4.09 -26.97 -2.14
C SER A 286 -4.33 -26.47 -0.71
N TYR A 287 -5.60 -26.38 -0.28
CA TYR A 287 -5.95 -25.97 1.08
C TYR A 287 -5.48 -27.00 2.12
N GLN A 288 -5.65 -28.30 1.88
CA GLN A 288 -5.12 -29.35 2.76
C GLN A 288 -3.60 -29.30 2.87
N LEU A 289 -2.92 -28.90 1.79
CA LEU A 289 -1.47 -28.86 1.73
C LEU A 289 -0.90 -27.60 2.42
N CYS A 290 -1.34 -26.41 2.03
CA CYS A 290 -0.76 -25.13 2.46
C CYS A 290 -1.66 -24.24 3.32
N GLY A 291 -2.87 -24.68 3.67
CA GLY A 291 -3.83 -23.90 4.45
C GLY A 291 -4.44 -22.71 3.68
N GLY A 292 -5.10 -21.82 4.42
CA GLY A 292 -5.95 -20.76 3.88
C GLY A 292 -5.25 -19.48 3.38
N ILE A 293 -4.23 -19.57 2.52
CA ILE A 293 -3.59 -18.39 1.91
C ILE A 293 -3.98 -18.28 0.42
N PRO A 294 -4.91 -17.37 0.05
CA PRO A 294 -5.39 -17.26 -1.34
C PRO A 294 -4.27 -17.07 -2.35
N ARG A 295 -3.29 -16.21 -2.05
CA ARG A 295 -2.20 -15.95 -2.97
C ARG A 295 -1.33 -17.18 -3.25
N ILE A 296 -1.26 -18.15 -2.34
CA ILE A 296 -0.54 -19.40 -2.61
C ILE A 296 -1.41 -20.27 -3.51
N ILE A 297 -2.66 -20.52 -3.08
CA ILE A 297 -3.58 -21.43 -3.76
C ILE A 297 -3.89 -21.02 -5.20
N PHE A 298 -4.16 -19.73 -5.46
CA PHE A 298 -4.59 -19.27 -6.79
C PHE A 298 -3.43 -18.84 -7.69
N LYS A 299 -2.19 -18.87 -7.21
CA LYS A 299 -1.02 -18.45 -7.99
C LYS A 299 -0.16 -19.63 -8.45
N TYR A 300 -0.09 -20.68 -7.64
CA TYR A 300 0.82 -21.79 -7.84
C TYR A 300 0.03 -23.08 -8.13
N THR A 301 0.63 -23.99 -8.87
CA THR A 301 0.10 -25.34 -9.05
C THR A 301 0.29 -26.17 -7.77
N LEU A 302 -0.41 -27.30 -7.66
CA LEU A 302 -0.25 -28.19 -6.51
C LEU A 302 1.20 -28.67 -6.34
N ASP A 303 1.85 -29.05 -7.44
CA ASP A 303 3.26 -29.48 -7.44
C ASP A 303 4.19 -28.35 -6.97
N GLU A 304 3.97 -27.11 -7.44
CA GLU A 304 4.76 -25.96 -6.99
C GLU A 304 4.55 -25.66 -5.49
N ILE A 305 3.34 -25.87 -4.97
CA ILE A 305 3.05 -25.72 -3.54
C ILE A 305 3.78 -26.80 -2.73
N ASP A 306 3.76 -28.05 -3.20
CA ASP A 306 4.46 -29.16 -2.56
C ASP A 306 5.98 -28.95 -2.55
N ASP A 307 6.55 -28.50 -3.66
CA ASP A 307 7.97 -28.13 -3.78
C ASP A 307 8.34 -27.02 -2.79
N MET A 308 7.51 -25.97 -2.69
CA MET A 308 7.72 -24.88 -1.73
C MET A 308 7.68 -25.37 -0.29
N ILE A 309 6.75 -26.27 0.06
CA ILE A 309 6.63 -26.82 1.41
C ILE A 309 7.81 -27.73 1.71
N THR A 310 8.16 -28.64 0.81
CA THR A 310 9.31 -29.54 0.94
C THR A 310 10.59 -28.74 1.15
N ALA A 311 10.84 -27.74 0.31
CA ALA A 311 11.97 -26.84 0.49
C ALA A 311 11.92 -26.09 1.83
N SER A 312 10.73 -25.67 2.28
CA SER A 312 10.59 -25.00 3.58
C SER A 312 10.90 -25.96 4.74
N VAL A 313 10.45 -27.22 4.66
CA VAL A 313 10.71 -28.27 5.63
C VAL A 313 12.20 -28.60 5.71
N ASP A 314 12.86 -28.77 4.57
CA ASP A 314 14.29 -29.09 4.50
C ASP A 314 15.17 -27.96 5.07
N ASN A 315 14.68 -26.72 4.99
CA ASN A 315 15.34 -25.55 5.56
C ASN A 315 14.89 -25.24 7.00
N ILE A 316 14.09 -26.11 7.65
CA ILE A 316 13.76 -25.98 9.07
C ILE A 316 15.04 -26.13 9.89
N ASN A 317 15.62 -24.99 10.25
CA ASN A 317 16.56 -24.93 11.37
C ASN A 317 15.75 -24.88 12.68
N THR A 318 16.36 -25.28 13.79
CA THR A 318 15.91 -25.12 15.20
C THR A 318 15.29 -23.75 15.56
N ARG A 319 15.42 -22.74 14.67
CA ARG A 319 14.77 -21.43 14.72
C ARG A 319 13.25 -21.47 14.48
N LEU A 320 12.65 -22.54 13.95
CA LEU A 320 11.18 -22.67 13.86
C LEU A 320 10.51 -22.40 15.22
N PHE A 321 11.10 -22.92 16.30
CA PHE A 321 10.63 -22.70 17.67
C PHE A 321 10.88 -21.29 18.22
N ARG A 322 11.82 -20.51 17.65
CA ARG A 322 11.93 -19.06 17.94
C ARG A 322 10.75 -18.29 17.37
N TYR A 323 10.23 -18.70 16.21
CA TYR A 323 9.09 -18.04 15.58
C TYR A 323 7.78 -18.28 16.33
N ILE A 324 7.61 -19.45 16.99
CA ILE A 324 6.41 -19.84 17.74
C ILE A 324 6.07 -18.86 18.91
N GLY A 325 6.99 -17.99 19.32
CA GLY A 325 6.77 -17.01 20.41
C GLY A 325 6.95 -15.54 20.04
N THR A 326 7.58 -15.21 18.92
CA THR A 326 7.85 -13.82 18.52
C THR A 326 7.41 -13.59 17.08
N VAL A 327 6.66 -12.51 16.86
CA VAL A 327 6.30 -11.96 15.53
C VAL A 327 7.56 -11.38 14.85
N SER A 328 8.71 -12.04 14.98
CA SER A 328 10.02 -11.62 14.51
C SER A 328 10.31 -12.33 13.19
N GLU A 329 10.69 -11.54 12.18
CA GLU A 329 11.46 -11.92 10.99
C GLU A 329 11.27 -13.32 10.42
N GLY A 330 10.03 -13.76 10.23
CA GLY A 330 9.76 -14.92 9.41
C GLY A 330 10.35 -14.71 8.02
N ASP A 331 11.28 -15.58 7.61
CA ASP A 331 11.66 -15.72 6.20
C ASP A 331 10.46 -16.22 5.39
N VAL A 332 10.56 -16.19 4.06
CA VAL A 332 9.51 -16.68 3.17
C VAL A 332 9.10 -18.12 3.54
N TYR A 333 10.04 -18.93 4.00
CA TYR A 333 9.85 -20.33 4.36
C TYR A 333 8.99 -20.53 5.61
N SER A 334 9.16 -19.71 6.64
CA SER A 334 8.38 -19.82 7.88
C SER A 334 6.88 -19.63 7.67
N HIS A 335 6.50 -18.74 6.74
CA HIS A 335 5.09 -18.45 6.42
C HIS A 335 4.41 -19.56 5.61
N ASN A 336 5.19 -20.45 4.98
CA ASN A 336 4.65 -21.64 4.33
C ASN A 336 4.32 -22.74 5.35
N LEU A 337 4.96 -22.72 6.53
CA LEU A 337 4.86 -23.78 7.53
C LEU A 337 3.94 -23.42 8.69
N VAL A 338 3.94 -22.15 9.10
CA VAL A 338 3.24 -21.67 10.29
C VAL A 338 2.45 -20.41 9.95
N HIS A 339 1.17 -20.43 10.29
CA HIS A 339 0.24 -19.35 10.08
C HIS A 339 -0.11 -18.64 11.38
N ILE A 340 -0.25 -17.31 11.28
CA ILE A 340 -0.89 -16.47 12.28
C ILE A 340 -2.40 -16.70 12.22
N HIS A 341 -2.98 -17.17 13.32
CA HIS A 341 -4.41 -17.19 13.58
C HIS A 341 -4.77 -16.11 14.59
N THR A 342 -5.98 -15.56 14.47
CA THR A 342 -6.46 -14.49 15.35
C THR A 342 -7.82 -14.78 15.96
N ASN A 343 -8.17 -14.02 17.00
CA ASN A 343 -9.45 -14.11 17.66
C ASN A 343 -10.53 -13.35 16.89
N GLU A 344 -11.51 -14.04 16.30
CA GLU A 344 -12.61 -13.37 15.58
C GLU A 344 -13.65 -12.72 16.51
N LYS A 345 -13.70 -13.19 17.76
CA LYS A 345 -14.60 -12.68 18.80
C LYS A 345 -13.81 -12.04 19.92
N GLN A 346 -14.49 -11.20 20.69
CA GLN A 346 -13.94 -10.63 21.91
C GLN A 346 -13.59 -11.75 22.90
N ILE A 347 -12.38 -11.70 23.45
CA ILE A 347 -11.94 -12.64 24.49
C ILE A 347 -11.99 -11.91 25.83
N ASN A 348 -12.64 -12.53 26.81
CA ASN A 348 -12.69 -12.05 28.18
C ASN A 348 -11.75 -12.92 29.03
N VAL A 349 -10.71 -12.32 29.60
CA VAL A 349 -9.76 -13.02 30.47
C VAL A 349 -9.94 -12.50 31.90
N ILE A 350 -10.31 -13.38 32.83
CA ILE A 350 -10.51 -13.02 34.23
C ILE A 350 -9.25 -13.40 35.02
N ILE A 351 -8.61 -12.41 35.65
CA ILE A 351 -7.44 -12.61 36.52
C ILE A 351 -7.70 -11.85 37.82
N ASN A 352 -7.69 -12.56 38.96
CA ASN A 352 -7.94 -11.98 40.29
C ASN A 352 -9.18 -11.06 40.31
N GLU A 353 -10.32 -11.57 39.84
CA GLU A 353 -11.61 -10.85 39.75
C GLU A 353 -11.63 -9.63 38.80
N ARG A 354 -10.53 -9.33 38.10
CA ARG A 354 -10.47 -8.31 37.06
C ARG A 354 -10.69 -8.93 35.69
N THR A 355 -11.60 -8.36 34.91
CA THR A 355 -11.84 -8.78 33.53
C THR A 355 -11.02 -7.93 32.57
N PHE A 356 -10.17 -8.58 31.79
CA PHE A 356 -9.42 -8.00 30.70
C PHE A 356 -10.11 -8.34 29.38
N PHE A 357 -10.42 -7.31 28.61
CA PHE A 357 -11.08 -7.43 27.32
C PHE A 357 -10.05 -7.39 26.20
N ARG A 358 -10.04 -8.41 25.34
CA ARG A 358 -9.30 -8.38 24.09
C ARG A 358 -10.27 -8.26 22.94
N LEU A 359 -10.17 -7.15 22.20
CA LEU A 359 -11.02 -6.89 21.06
C LEU A 359 -10.80 -7.94 19.96
N PRO A 360 -11.80 -8.20 19.09
CA PRO A 360 -11.60 -8.99 17.90
C PRO A 360 -10.35 -8.57 17.12
N TYR A 361 -9.66 -9.57 16.58
CA TYR A 361 -8.47 -9.49 15.75
C TYR A 361 -7.23 -8.91 16.43
N THR A 362 -7.21 -8.73 17.76
CA THR A 362 -6.07 -8.10 18.47
C THR A 362 -5.11 -9.09 19.12
N SER A 363 -5.52 -10.36 19.26
CA SER A 363 -4.69 -11.46 19.74
C SER A 363 -4.34 -12.39 18.59
N CYS A 364 -3.16 -12.97 18.64
CA CYS A 364 -2.80 -14.02 17.70
C CYS A 364 -2.14 -15.20 18.38
N GLU A 365 -2.26 -16.35 17.73
CA GLU A 365 -1.52 -17.57 18.01
C GLU A 365 -0.92 -18.11 16.71
N LEU A 366 0.11 -18.93 16.82
CA LEU A 366 0.78 -19.54 15.68
C LEU A 366 0.38 -21.00 15.60
N LYS A 367 -0.06 -21.45 14.43
CA LYS A 367 -0.41 -22.85 14.16
C LYS A 367 0.30 -23.31 12.89
N PHE A 368 0.55 -24.60 12.78
CA PHE A 368 0.98 -25.17 11.51
C PHE A 368 -0.05 -24.85 10.42
N ALA A 369 0.44 -24.57 9.21
CA ALA A 369 -0.37 -24.21 8.07
C ALA A 369 -1.39 -25.30 7.69
N SER A 370 -1.01 -26.57 7.90
CA SER A 370 -1.89 -27.72 7.74
C SER A 370 -1.49 -28.88 8.67
N THR A 371 -2.37 -29.88 8.78
CA THR A 371 -2.11 -31.14 9.49
C THR A 371 -1.01 -31.97 8.82
N ILE A 372 -0.91 -31.90 7.48
CA ILE A 372 0.17 -32.51 6.70
C ILE A 372 1.50 -31.90 7.11
N ILE A 373 1.59 -30.58 7.11
CA ILE A 373 2.81 -29.85 7.51
C ILE A 373 3.19 -30.16 8.96
N ALA A 374 2.21 -30.20 9.88
CA ALA A 374 2.47 -30.59 11.26
C ALA A 374 3.10 -31.99 11.35
N SER A 375 2.55 -32.95 10.61
CA SER A 375 3.02 -34.34 10.59
C SER A 375 4.44 -34.45 10.03
N VAL A 376 4.70 -33.82 8.88
CA VAL A 376 6.01 -33.86 8.21
C VAL A 376 7.07 -33.13 9.05
N SER A 377 6.74 -31.98 9.64
CA SER A 377 7.66 -31.22 10.48
C SER A 377 8.04 -31.96 11.77
N LEU A 378 7.08 -32.66 12.39
CA LEU A 378 7.33 -33.48 13.57
C LEU A 378 8.16 -34.74 13.25
N LEU A 379 7.93 -35.37 12.09
CA LEU A 379 8.66 -36.57 11.66
C LEU A 379 10.09 -36.24 11.18
N GLY A 380 10.30 -35.10 10.50
CA GLY A 380 11.61 -34.62 10.07
C GLY A 380 12.54 -34.35 11.26
N SER A 381 11.99 -33.83 12.37
CA SER A 381 12.72 -33.64 13.63
C SER A 381 13.27 -34.94 14.24
N VAL A 382 12.68 -36.10 13.95
CA VAL A 382 13.10 -37.39 14.53
C VAL A 382 14.27 -38.00 13.76
N ARG A 383 14.44 -37.67 12.47
CA ARG A 383 15.54 -38.19 11.62
C ARG A 383 16.88 -37.46 11.82
N GLY A 384 16.91 -36.38 12.59
CA GLY A 384 18.10 -35.56 12.86
C GLY A 384 18.77 -35.80 14.21
N TYR A 385 18.43 -36.87 14.94
CA TYR A 385 19.08 -37.26 16.20
C TYR A 385 20.00 -38.46 16.04
#